data_AF-A0A8H4B255-F1
#
_entry.id   AF-A0A8H4B255-F1
#
_cell.length_a   1.000
_cell.length_b   1.000
_cell.length_c   1.000
_cell.angle_alpha   90.00
_cell.angle_beta   90.00
_cell.angle_gamma   90.00
#
_symmetry.space_group_name_H-M   'P 1'
#
loop_
_entity.id
_entity.type
_entity.pdbx_description
1 polymer ?
#
loop_
_entity_poly.entity_id
_entity_poly.type
_entity_poly.pdbx_seq_one_letter_code
_entity_poly.pdbx_strand_id
1 'polypeptide(L)'
;MGYINSKINNIIIASCNETRNENSNAAFINAIRKYYPIFIYYNCFESSNNEIPSLKSYDIEDRILAGDGIRDYYGGICSVGFWARLQPNKNFIATAGHCDSSRSYYLIPWNSTPTALIGPMQDYYLEPIDFGLIYIENKDVQPIPSVRNTDSARYKELPITDIIPVSSNGAHLCLSGIESHVKCG
;
A
#
# COMPACT_ATOMS: atom_id res chain seq x y z
N MET A 1 -11.16 6.97 -36.04
CA MET A 1 -12.09 7.62 -35.10
C MET A 1 -12.23 6.69 -33.91
N GLY A 2 -11.52 6.97 -32.81
CA GLY A 2 -11.58 6.17 -31.59
C GLY A 2 -12.35 6.95 -30.54
N TYR A 3 -13.53 6.46 -30.17
CA TYR A 3 -14.34 7.00 -29.10
C TYR A 3 -14.08 6.18 -27.84
N ILE A 4 -13.39 6.77 -26.87
CA ILE A 4 -13.29 6.22 -25.52
C ILE A 4 -14.51 6.72 -24.76
N ASN A 5 -15.46 5.83 -24.50
CA ASN A 5 -16.62 6.11 -23.66
C ASN A 5 -16.15 6.17 -22.20
N SER A 6 -15.83 7.37 -21.71
CA SER A 6 -15.25 7.63 -20.38
C SER A 6 -16.24 7.45 -19.23
N LYS A 7 -17.25 6.57 -19.34
CA LYS A 7 -18.37 6.50 -18.39
C LYS A 7 -18.08 5.70 -17.11
N ILE A 8 -16.83 5.48 -16.76
CA ILE A 8 -16.42 4.98 -15.45
C ILE A 8 -15.09 5.65 -15.09
N ASN A 9 -15.13 6.75 -14.34
CA ASN A 9 -14.02 7.23 -13.51
C ASN A 9 -14.54 8.42 -12.70
N ASN A 10 -15.08 8.15 -11.50
CA ASN A 10 -15.22 9.21 -10.52
C ASN A 10 -13.80 9.68 -10.17
N ILE A 11 -13.45 10.91 -10.52
CA ILE A 11 -12.18 11.51 -10.10
C ILE A 11 -12.30 11.80 -8.60
N ILE A 12 -11.74 10.94 -7.76
CA ILE A 12 -11.74 11.12 -6.31
C ILE A 12 -10.46 11.87 -5.92
N ILE A 13 -10.60 12.95 -5.14
CA ILE A 13 -9.48 13.78 -4.67
C ILE A 13 -9.53 13.83 -3.15
N ALA A 14 -8.49 13.31 -2.51
CA ALA A 14 -8.27 13.38 -1.07
C ALA A 14 -7.44 14.62 -0.73
N SER A 15 -7.80 15.36 0.33
CA SER A 15 -7.04 16.54 0.77
C SER A 15 -7.21 16.80 2.27
N CYS A 16 -6.30 17.57 2.85
CA CYS A 16 -6.36 17.97 4.25
C CYS A 16 -7.42 19.06 4.45
N ASN A 17 -8.24 18.92 5.49
CA ASN A 17 -9.27 19.88 5.84
C ASN A 17 -8.67 21.24 6.25
N GLU A 18 -7.51 21.19 6.91
CA GLU A 18 -6.83 22.36 7.47
C GLU A 18 -6.23 23.26 6.40
N THR A 19 -5.76 22.68 5.28
CA THR A 19 -5.15 23.43 4.17
C THR A 19 -6.12 23.65 3.01
N ARG A 20 -7.37 23.17 3.11
CA ARG A 20 -8.39 23.25 2.03
C ARG A 20 -8.62 24.69 1.54
N ASN A 21 -8.59 25.65 2.46
CA ASN A 21 -8.90 27.05 2.17
C ASN A 21 -7.64 27.90 1.88
N GLU A 22 -6.46 27.29 1.84
CA GLU A 22 -5.24 27.98 1.41
C GLU A 22 -5.34 28.37 -0.05
N ASN A 23 -4.76 29.51 -0.42
CA ASN A 23 -4.92 30.11 -1.75
C ASN A 23 -4.54 29.14 -2.89
N SER A 24 -3.48 28.35 -2.73
CA SER A 24 -3.03 27.34 -3.70
C SER A 24 -4.05 26.21 -3.87
N ASN A 25 -4.53 25.64 -2.77
CA ASN A 25 -5.49 24.54 -2.77
C ASN A 25 -6.86 25.00 -3.25
N ALA A 26 -7.31 26.18 -2.82
CA ALA A 26 -8.55 26.78 -3.30
C ALA A 26 -8.52 27.06 -4.80
N ALA A 27 -7.39 27.57 -5.34
CA ALA A 27 -7.21 27.78 -6.77
C ALA A 27 -7.24 26.46 -7.55
N PHE A 28 -6.54 25.43 -7.06
CA PHE A 28 -6.54 24.09 -7.65
C PHE A 28 -7.95 23.48 -7.66
N ILE A 29 -8.63 23.46 -6.51
CA ILE A 29 -10.00 22.95 -6.37
C ILE A 29 -10.93 23.64 -7.35
N ASN A 30 -10.87 24.97 -7.46
CA ASN A 30 -11.72 25.73 -8.39
C ASN A 30 -11.44 25.41 -9.86
N ALA A 31 -10.17 25.26 -10.25
CA ALA A 31 -9.79 24.98 -11.64
C ALA A 31 -10.34 23.62 -12.14
N ILE A 32 -10.48 22.65 -11.25
CA ILE A 32 -10.88 21.28 -11.59
C ILE A 32 -12.37 20.99 -11.37
N ARG A 33 -13.17 21.92 -10.82
CA ARG A 33 -14.62 21.72 -10.61
C ARG A 33 -15.37 21.31 -11.88
N LYS A 34 -14.90 21.77 -13.05
CA LYS A 34 -15.48 21.44 -14.36
C LYS A 34 -15.46 19.95 -14.69
N TYR A 35 -14.66 19.15 -13.98
CA TYR A 35 -14.56 17.71 -14.16
C TYR A 35 -15.41 16.91 -13.15
N TYR A 36 -16.21 17.59 -12.32
CA TYR A 36 -17.07 16.97 -11.30
C TYR A 36 -16.35 15.96 -10.38
N PRO A 37 -15.18 16.29 -9.81
CA PRO A 37 -14.50 15.38 -8.89
C PRO A 37 -15.27 15.23 -7.57
N ILE A 38 -15.11 14.07 -6.94
CA ILE A 38 -15.57 13.79 -5.57
C ILE A 38 -14.44 14.13 -4.62
N PHE A 39 -14.64 15.11 -3.73
CA PHE A 39 -13.65 15.47 -2.73
C PHE A 39 -13.89 14.74 -1.41
N ILE A 40 -12.82 14.19 -0.84
CA ILE A 40 -12.80 13.62 0.52
C ILE A 40 -11.78 14.41 1.34
N TYR A 41 -12.21 14.95 2.48
CA TYR A 41 -11.33 15.73 3.35
C TYR A 41 -11.06 14.98 4.66
N TYR A 42 -9.80 15.01 5.10
CA TYR A 42 -9.35 14.40 6.34
C TYR A 42 -8.72 15.47 7.24
N ASN A 43 -8.79 15.28 8.56
CA ASN A 43 -8.00 16.10 9.48
C ASN A 43 -6.56 15.55 9.46
N CYS A 44 -5.63 16.32 8.92
CA CYS A 44 -4.23 15.93 8.77
C CYS A 44 -3.35 16.33 9.96
N PHE A 45 -3.83 17.20 10.84
CA PHE A 45 -3.11 17.60 12.04
C PHE A 45 -3.83 17.07 13.29
N GLU A 46 -3.19 16.17 14.02
CA GLU A 46 -3.63 15.81 15.37
C GLU A 46 -3.29 16.94 16.36
N SER A 47 -4.18 17.20 17.32
CA SER A 47 -3.85 18.02 18.49
C SER A 47 -2.72 17.33 19.25
N SER A 48 -1.61 18.03 19.46
CA SER A 48 -0.45 17.52 20.21
C SER A 48 -0.83 17.23 21.66
N ASN A 49 -1.29 16.02 21.96
CA ASN A 49 -1.25 15.51 23.32
C ASN A 49 0.18 15.04 23.55
N ASN A 50 0.93 15.87 24.30
CA ASN A 50 2.24 15.53 24.83
C ASN A 50 2.12 14.40 25.88
N GLU A 51 1.78 13.19 25.45
CA GLU A 51 1.99 12.00 26.23
C GLU A 51 3.27 11.34 25.74
N ILE A 52 4.32 11.44 26.56
CA ILE A 52 5.54 10.68 26.37
C ILE A 52 5.13 9.19 26.38
N PRO A 53 5.31 8.43 25.28
CA PRO A 53 4.93 7.04 25.29
C PRO A 53 5.85 6.31 26.27
N SER A 54 5.29 5.77 27.34
CA SER A 54 5.98 4.79 28.17
C SER A 54 6.47 3.67 27.25
N LEU A 55 7.74 3.26 27.38
CA LEU A 55 8.26 2.06 26.71
C LEU A 55 7.31 0.88 26.98
N LYS A 56 6.44 0.59 26.01
CA LYS A 56 5.70 -0.67 25.97
C LYS A 56 6.74 -1.75 25.71
N SER A 57 6.65 -2.85 26.45
CA SER A 57 7.47 -4.03 26.21
C SER A 57 7.43 -4.37 24.73
N TYR A 58 8.59 -4.57 24.11
CA TYR A 58 8.72 -4.96 22.72
C TYR A 58 8.11 -6.36 22.53
N ASP A 59 6.82 -6.42 22.21
CA ASP A 59 6.35 -7.53 21.39
C ASP A 59 7.05 -7.35 20.03
N ILE A 60 7.87 -8.33 19.65
CA ILE A 60 8.56 -8.33 18.37
C ILE A 60 7.50 -8.60 17.31
N GLU A 61 6.73 -7.59 16.93
CA GLU A 61 5.76 -7.69 15.85
C GLU A 61 6.52 -7.83 14.52
N ASP A 62 6.23 -8.89 13.77
CA ASP A 62 6.77 -9.12 12.44
C ASP A 62 6.16 -8.09 11.48
N ARG A 63 6.97 -7.09 11.09
CA ARG A 63 6.52 -6.00 10.21
C ARG A 63 6.49 -6.45 8.75
N ILE A 64 5.34 -6.34 8.10
CA ILE A 64 5.20 -6.54 6.64
C ILE A 64 5.35 -5.19 5.94
N LEU A 65 6.32 -5.11 5.02
CA LEU A 65 6.55 -3.96 4.15
C LEU A 65 6.27 -4.33 2.69
N ALA A 66 5.88 -3.35 1.89
CA ALA A 66 5.78 -3.52 0.45
C ALA A 66 7.14 -3.96 -0.14
N GLY A 67 7.12 -4.94 -1.04
CA GLY A 67 8.30 -5.58 -1.59
C GLY A 67 8.84 -6.76 -0.77
N ASP A 68 8.34 -7.01 0.45
CA ASP A 68 8.61 -8.26 1.16
C ASP A 68 8.19 -9.48 0.35
N GLY A 69 8.79 -10.63 0.63
CA GLY A 69 8.35 -11.91 0.08
C GLY A 69 7.13 -12.44 0.81
N ILE A 70 6.27 -13.11 0.06
CA ILE A 70 5.26 -14.04 0.57
C ILE A 70 5.52 -15.41 -0.02
N ARG A 71 5.39 -16.44 0.80
CA ARG A 71 5.54 -17.83 0.34
C ARG A 71 4.33 -18.65 0.73
N ASP A 72 3.83 -19.41 -0.23
CA ASP A 72 2.78 -20.39 0.02
C ASP A 72 3.36 -21.70 0.61
N TYR A 73 2.47 -22.61 1.00
CA TYR A 73 2.88 -23.92 1.53
C TYR A 73 3.70 -24.77 0.52
N TYR A 74 3.48 -24.59 -0.78
CA TYR A 74 4.10 -25.37 -1.85
C TYR A 74 5.46 -24.79 -2.30
N GLY A 75 5.86 -23.65 -1.75
CA GLY A 75 7.12 -22.97 -2.08
C GLY A 75 7.00 -21.96 -3.22
N GLY A 76 5.80 -21.64 -3.69
CA GLY A 76 5.55 -20.50 -4.57
C GLY A 76 5.90 -19.19 -3.86
N ILE A 77 6.61 -18.30 -4.54
CA ILE A 77 7.10 -17.04 -3.98
C ILE A 77 6.51 -15.89 -4.79
N CYS A 78 5.94 -14.94 -4.08
CA CYS A 78 5.48 -13.66 -4.62
C CYS A 78 5.98 -12.52 -3.74
N SER A 79 5.70 -11.28 -4.17
CA SER A 79 6.00 -10.09 -3.36
C SER A 79 4.74 -9.46 -2.79
N VAL A 80 4.86 -8.90 -1.60
CA VAL A 80 3.88 -8.00 -0.98
C VAL A 80 3.80 -6.74 -1.84
N GLY A 81 2.59 -6.37 -2.26
CA GLY A 81 2.28 -5.05 -2.79
C GLY A 81 2.05 -4.07 -1.65
N PHE A 82 0.84 -3.55 -1.49
CA PHE A 82 0.54 -2.51 -0.51
C PHE A 82 -0.35 -3.01 0.63
N TRP A 83 -0.21 -2.39 1.81
CA TRP A 83 -1.19 -2.56 2.88
C TRP A 83 -2.53 -1.92 2.47
N ALA A 84 -3.60 -2.70 2.56
CA ALA A 84 -4.97 -2.26 2.34
C ALA A 84 -5.81 -2.48 3.59
N ARG A 85 -6.82 -1.63 3.81
CA ARG A 85 -7.72 -1.73 4.97
C ARG A 85 -9.17 -1.58 4.54
N LEU A 86 -10.00 -2.53 4.97
CA LEU A 86 -11.46 -2.45 4.85
C LEU A 86 -12.05 -2.13 6.24
N GLN A 87 -12.90 -1.11 6.30
CA GLN A 87 -13.60 -0.76 7.53
C GLN A 87 -14.57 -1.88 7.97
N PRO A 88 -14.75 -2.11 9.28
CA PRO A 88 -14.22 -1.31 10.38
C PRO A 88 -12.77 -1.64 10.78
N ASN A 89 -12.22 -2.85 10.56
CA ASN A 89 -10.89 -3.22 11.06
C ASN A 89 -10.24 -4.43 10.35
N LYS A 90 -10.52 -4.67 9.07
CA LYS A 90 -9.87 -5.76 8.34
C LYS A 90 -8.64 -5.24 7.61
N ASN A 91 -7.48 -5.82 7.91
CA ASN A 91 -6.23 -5.51 7.24
C ASN A 91 -5.92 -6.57 6.20
N PHE A 92 -5.45 -6.12 5.04
CA PHE A 92 -5.08 -6.96 3.93
C PHE A 92 -3.72 -6.55 3.39
N ILE A 93 -3.04 -7.51 2.77
CA ILE A 93 -1.92 -7.25 1.88
C ILE A 93 -2.41 -7.41 0.45
N ALA A 94 -2.27 -6.36 -0.36
CA ALA A 94 -2.44 -6.46 -1.79
C ALA A 94 -1.22 -7.16 -2.43
N THR A 95 -1.45 -8.00 -3.42
CA THR A 95 -0.42 -8.64 -4.27
C THR A 95 -1.04 -8.94 -5.65
N ALA A 96 -0.35 -9.67 -6.51
CA ALA A 96 -0.89 -10.13 -7.78
C ALA A 96 -1.87 -11.30 -7.57
N GLY A 97 -2.91 -11.39 -8.40
CA GLY A 97 -3.93 -12.44 -8.30
C GLY A 97 -3.38 -13.82 -8.68
N HIS A 98 -2.47 -13.88 -9.66
CA HIS A 98 -1.79 -15.13 -10.04
C HIS A 98 -0.90 -15.72 -8.93
N CYS A 99 -0.68 -14.97 -7.84
CA CYS A 99 -0.02 -15.50 -6.66
C CYS A 99 -0.92 -16.42 -5.83
N ASP A 100 -2.23 -16.52 -6.13
CA ASP A 100 -3.15 -17.41 -5.41
C ASP A 100 -2.66 -18.86 -5.41
N SER A 101 -2.70 -19.47 -4.23
CA SER A 101 -2.34 -20.86 -3.98
C SER A 101 -3.46 -21.62 -3.27
N SER A 102 -4.62 -20.97 -3.02
CA SER A 102 -5.71 -21.49 -2.19
C SER A 102 -5.29 -21.90 -0.76
N ARG A 103 -4.15 -21.39 -0.28
CA ARG A 103 -3.56 -21.66 1.04
C ARG A 103 -3.10 -20.36 1.71
N SER A 104 -2.68 -20.47 2.97
CA SER A 104 -2.13 -19.35 3.72
C SER A 104 -0.68 -19.07 3.34
N TYR A 105 -0.31 -17.79 3.42
CA TYR A 105 1.02 -17.30 3.11
C TYR A 105 1.84 -17.04 4.37
N TYR A 106 3.14 -17.22 4.24
CA TYR A 106 4.14 -16.84 5.24
C TYR A 106 4.93 -15.62 4.75
N LEU A 107 5.21 -14.70 5.68
CA LEU A 107 6.08 -13.54 5.45
C LEU A 107 7.53 -14.00 5.29
N ILE A 108 8.20 -13.51 4.26
CA ILE A 108 9.64 -13.69 4.03
C ILE A 108 10.27 -12.31 3.81
N PRO A 109 10.90 -11.72 4.83
CA PRO A 109 11.71 -10.54 4.63
C PRO A 109 12.89 -10.81 3.71
N TRP A 110 13.41 -9.77 3.04
CA TRP A 110 14.60 -9.90 2.20
C TRP A 110 15.76 -10.52 2.96
N ASN A 111 16.47 -11.45 2.30
CA ASN A 111 17.61 -12.17 2.88
C ASN A 111 17.29 -12.90 4.20
N SER A 112 16.02 -13.25 4.43
CA SER A 112 15.57 -13.96 5.63
C SER A 112 14.87 -15.27 5.25
N THR A 113 14.72 -16.14 6.25
CA THR A 113 13.77 -17.26 6.19
C THR A 113 12.36 -16.78 6.51
N PRO A 114 11.31 -17.58 6.22
CA PRO A 114 9.96 -17.27 6.66
C PRO A 114 9.91 -16.96 8.15
N THR A 115 9.26 -15.85 8.52
CA THR A 115 9.23 -15.36 9.92
C THR A 115 7.87 -15.57 10.57
N ALA A 116 6.77 -15.31 9.86
CA ALA A 116 5.43 -15.43 10.41
C ALA A 116 4.38 -15.89 9.40
N LEU A 117 3.35 -16.58 9.88
CA LEU A 117 2.12 -16.81 9.14
C LEU A 117 1.35 -15.49 8.99
N ILE A 118 0.89 -15.16 7.79
CA ILE A 118 0.08 -13.97 7.51
C ILE A 118 -1.41 -14.35 7.51
N GLY A 119 -1.79 -15.24 6.61
CA GLY A 119 -3.18 -15.64 6.36
C GLY A 119 -3.42 -16.00 4.88
N PRO A 120 -4.66 -16.37 4.51
CA PRO A 120 -5.03 -16.77 3.16
C PRO A 120 -5.38 -15.58 2.25
N MET A 121 -5.29 -15.81 0.93
CA MET A 121 -5.89 -14.93 -0.07
C MET A 121 -7.42 -15.07 -0.01
N GLN A 122 -8.15 -13.95 0.15
CA GLN A 122 -9.60 -13.94 0.22
C GLN A 122 -10.26 -13.51 -1.08
N ASP A 123 -9.70 -12.48 -1.72
CA ASP A 123 -10.23 -11.93 -2.97
C ASP A 123 -9.10 -11.91 -4.00
N TYR A 124 -9.37 -12.40 -5.20
CA TYR A 124 -8.43 -12.29 -6.30
C TYR A 124 -9.10 -12.31 -7.66
N TYR A 125 -8.42 -11.72 -8.63
CA TYR A 125 -8.82 -11.64 -10.02
C TYR A 125 -7.56 -11.85 -10.87
N LEU A 126 -7.69 -12.63 -11.93
CA LEU A 126 -6.61 -12.83 -12.91
C LEU A 126 -6.78 -11.90 -14.12
N GLU A 127 -8.02 -11.54 -14.42
CA GLU A 127 -8.42 -10.72 -15.56
C GLU A 127 -9.65 -9.87 -15.16
N PRO A 128 -9.80 -8.62 -15.64
CA PRO A 128 -8.86 -7.87 -16.49
C PRO A 128 -7.70 -7.23 -15.70
N ILE A 129 -7.71 -7.35 -14.37
CA ILE A 129 -6.68 -6.83 -13.49
C ILE A 129 -6.20 -7.99 -12.64
N ASP A 130 -4.91 -8.27 -12.73
CA ASP A 130 -4.23 -9.29 -11.96
C ASP A 130 -3.95 -8.77 -10.54
N PHE A 131 -4.87 -9.02 -9.61
CA PHE A 131 -4.77 -8.56 -8.22
C PHE A 131 -5.29 -9.58 -7.23
N GLY A 132 -4.71 -9.58 -6.02
CA GLY A 132 -5.11 -10.41 -4.90
C GLY A 132 -5.04 -9.66 -3.57
N LEU A 133 -5.90 -10.03 -2.62
CA LEU A 133 -5.93 -9.52 -1.25
C LEU A 133 -5.76 -10.69 -0.28
N ILE A 134 -4.66 -10.66 0.46
CA ILE A 134 -4.38 -11.61 1.54
C ILE A 134 -4.87 -11.01 2.83
N TYR A 135 -5.79 -11.70 3.51
CA TYR A 135 -6.27 -11.27 4.82
C TYR A 135 -5.22 -11.55 5.89
N ILE A 136 -4.95 -10.56 6.72
CA ILE A 136 -3.99 -10.69 7.82
C ILE A 136 -4.75 -11.25 9.02
N GLU A 137 -4.58 -12.55 9.27
CA GLU A 137 -5.20 -13.27 10.39
C GLU A 137 -4.35 -13.20 11.65
N ASN A 138 -3.03 -13.18 11.48
CA ASN A 138 -2.08 -13.17 12.58
C ASN A 138 -1.96 -11.77 13.20
N LYS A 139 -2.20 -11.66 14.51
CA LYS A 139 -2.14 -10.41 15.27
C LYS A 139 -0.71 -9.96 15.56
N ASP A 140 0.25 -10.89 15.53
CA ASP A 140 1.66 -10.61 15.78
C ASP A 140 2.36 -10.08 14.52
N VAL A 141 1.60 -9.91 13.44
CA VAL A 141 2.08 -9.44 12.15
C VAL A 141 1.48 -8.08 11.87
N GLN A 142 2.34 -7.07 11.77
CA GLN A 142 1.93 -5.69 11.60
C GLN A 142 2.20 -5.22 10.17
N PRO A 143 1.16 -4.93 9.36
CA PRO A 143 1.37 -4.29 8.08
C PRO A 143 1.78 -2.83 8.29
N ILE A 144 2.78 -2.37 7.53
CA ILE A 144 3.28 -1.01 7.59
C ILE A 144 3.11 -0.34 6.21
N PRO A 145 2.67 0.93 6.15
CA PRO A 145 2.63 1.69 4.90
C PRO A 145 4.03 2.15 4.50
N SER A 146 4.92 1.20 4.19
CA SER A 146 6.31 1.44 3.82
C SER A 146 6.78 0.43 2.78
N VAL A 147 7.71 0.84 1.93
CA VAL A 147 8.40 -0.01 0.95
C VAL A 147 9.74 -0.47 1.51
N ARG A 148 10.04 -1.75 1.36
CA ARG A 148 11.33 -2.35 1.72
C ARG A 148 12.42 -1.88 0.77
N ASN A 149 13.56 -1.50 1.34
CA ASN A 149 14.74 -1.06 0.61
C ASN A 149 16.02 -1.46 1.38
N THR A 150 16.05 -2.67 1.94
CA THR A 150 17.08 -3.10 2.91
C THR A 150 18.52 -2.98 2.38
N ASP A 151 18.72 -3.07 1.07
CA ASP A 151 20.01 -2.91 0.40
C ASP A 151 20.58 -1.49 0.50
N SER A 152 19.71 -0.49 0.68
CA SER A 152 20.13 0.89 0.84
C SER A 152 20.86 1.10 2.17
N ALA A 153 22.09 1.59 2.10
CA ALA A 153 22.88 1.91 3.29
C ALA A 153 22.26 3.03 4.15
N ARG A 154 21.44 3.90 3.55
CA ARG A 154 20.87 5.09 4.22
C ARG A 154 19.38 4.96 4.50
N TYR A 155 18.62 4.40 3.56
CA TYR A 155 17.16 4.39 3.60
C TYR A 155 16.65 2.97 3.44
N LYS A 156 16.77 2.16 4.49
CA LYS A 156 16.38 0.73 4.49
C LYS A 156 14.87 0.50 4.34
N GLU A 157 14.09 1.53 4.62
CA GLU A 157 12.63 1.57 4.56
C GLU A 157 12.23 2.92 3.95
N LEU A 158 11.25 2.90 3.06
CA LEU A 158 10.71 4.09 2.38
C LEU A 158 9.24 4.26 2.78
N PRO A 159 8.92 5.17 3.72
CA PRO A 159 7.54 5.40 4.13
C PRO A 159 6.65 5.88 2.99
N ILE A 160 5.42 5.36 2.93
CA ILE A 160 4.39 5.78 1.99
C ILE A 160 3.53 6.83 2.69
N THR A 161 3.64 8.08 2.25
CA THR A 161 2.91 9.21 2.85
C THR A 161 1.75 9.71 2.00
N ASP A 162 1.66 9.28 0.73
CA ASP A 162 0.64 9.73 -0.22
C ASP A 162 0.42 8.70 -1.34
N ILE A 163 -0.72 8.82 -2.02
CA ILE A 163 -1.08 8.03 -3.21
C ILE A 163 -1.20 9.00 -4.39
N ILE A 164 -0.14 9.09 -5.19
CA ILE A 164 -0.14 9.91 -6.40
C ILE A 164 -0.33 8.98 -7.61
N PRO A 165 -1.46 9.03 -8.32
CA PRO A 165 -1.64 8.25 -9.53
C PRO A 165 -0.69 8.78 -10.62
N VAL A 166 0.26 7.96 -11.02
CA VAL A 166 1.17 8.27 -12.12
C VAL A 166 0.55 7.73 -13.42
N SER A 167 0.14 8.63 -14.30
CA SER A 167 -0.53 8.28 -15.58
C SER A 167 0.22 8.81 -16.82
N SER A 168 1.39 9.42 -16.63
CA SER A 168 2.20 9.99 -17.71
C SER A 168 3.26 9.03 -18.20
N ASN A 169 3.39 8.90 -19.53
CA ASN A 169 4.51 8.20 -20.15
C ASN A 169 5.84 8.89 -19.81
N GLY A 170 6.86 8.10 -19.47
CA GLY A 170 8.19 8.61 -19.12
C GLY A 170 8.35 9.07 -17.67
N ALA A 171 7.35 8.84 -16.81
CA ALA A 171 7.53 9.01 -15.37
C ALA A 171 8.54 7.98 -14.83
N HIS A 172 9.48 8.46 -14.03
CA HIS A 172 10.45 7.59 -13.36
C HIS A 172 9.77 6.88 -12.19
N LEU A 173 9.79 5.56 -12.21
CA LEU A 173 9.15 4.71 -11.20
C LEU A 173 10.14 3.70 -10.66
N CYS A 174 9.93 3.33 -9.40
CA CYS A 174 10.66 2.24 -8.77
C CYS A 174 9.70 1.11 -8.39
N LEU A 175 10.20 -0.11 -8.45
CA LEU A 175 9.57 -1.30 -7.88
C LEU A 175 10.43 -1.84 -6.76
N SER A 176 9.80 -2.60 -5.86
CA SER A 176 10.46 -3.35 -4.80
C SER A 176 9.84 -4.73 -4.74
N GLY A 177 10.66 -5.78 -4.72
CA GLY A 177 10.21 -7.16 -4.67
C GLY A 177 11.28 -8.12 -4.15
N ILE A 178 10.88 -9.31 -3.73
CA ILE A 178 11.74 -10.28 -3.03
C ILE A 178 12.92 -10.78 -3.86
N GLU A 179 12.77 -10.88 -5.18
CA GLU A 179 13.81 -11.41 -6.07
C GLU A 179 14.78 -10.34 -6.57
N SER A 180 14.25 -9.22 -7.08
CA SER A 180 15.05 -8.17 -7.74
C SER A 180 15.41 -7.01 -6.83
N HIS A 181 14.87 -7.01 -5.61
CA HIS A 181 14.93 -5.89 -4.65
C HIS A 181 14.46 -4.59 -5.32
N VAL A 182 15.03 -3.44 -4.94
CA VAL A 182 14.65 -2.16 -5.57
C VAL A 182 15.25 -2.05 -6.98
N LYS A 183 14.41 -1.74 -7.97
CA LYS A 183 14.79 -1.35 -9.33
C LYS A 183 14.01 -0.11 -9.75
N CYS A 184 14.63 0.78 -10.52
CA CYS A 184 13.99 2.00 -11.00
C CYS A 184 14.22 2.20 -12.49
N GLY A 185 13.28 2.85 -13.18
CA GLY A 185 13.26 3.09 -14.63
C GLY A 185 12.42 4.30 -14.98
#